data_AF-A0A662GCY5-F1
#
_entry.id   AF-A0A662GCY5-F1
#
_cell.length_a   1.000
_cell.length_b   1.000
_cell.length_c   1.000
_cell.angle_alpha   90.00
_cell.angle_beta   90.00
_cell.angle_gamma   90.00
#
_symmetry.space_group_name_H-M   'P 1'
#
loop_
_entity.id
_entity.type
_entity.pdbx_description
1 polymer ?
#
loop_
_entity_poly.entity_id
_entity_poly.type
_entity_poly.pdbx_seq_one_letter_code
_entity_poly.pdbx_strand_id
1 'polypeptide(L)'
;MTGSGYMDSRDIAVISICAALWAILNALIAPIFWRLTRLPFFCDLLALVSLSIAMWWSRKLGVASLVGIVATLLNFILRPGALFFLGFTVASIALDVMGYSVGYERIFSSSRNLILLVILGAIAAWIAGLVIGTFFMGFNSYKAVLVFSLLHAIGGVIGTVISIPLLRALEARRLRG
;
A
#
# COMPACT_ATOMS: atom_id res chain seq x y z
N MET A 1 -23.11 22.48 -17.75
CA MET A 1 -22.90 21.23 -16.99
C MET A 1 -21.61 20.60 -17.49
N THR A 2 -20.45 20.98 -16.96
CA THR A 2 -19.18 20.32 -17.27
C THR A 2 -19.10 19.08 -16.41
N GLY A 3 -19.24 17.89 -17.00
CA GLY A 3 -19.14 16.64 -16.28
C GLY A 3 -17.79 16.55 -15.58
N SER A 4 -17.78 16.62 -14.25
CA SER A 4 -16.54 16.33 -13.52
C SER A 4 -16.29 14.83 -13.66
N GLY A 5 -15.12 14.45 -14.16
CA GLY A 5 -14.71 13.05 -14.18
C GLY A 5 -14.83 12.42 -12.78
N TYR A 6 -14.96 11.09 -12.73
CA TYR A 6 -15.02 10.34 -11.48
C TYR A 6 -13.86 10.69 -10.51
N MET A 7 -12.66 10.95 -11.07
CA MET A 7 -11.51 11.52 -10.36
C MET A 7 -11.31 12.99 -10.72
N ASP A 8 -11.01 13.81 -9.72
CA ASP A 8 -10.65 15.21 -9.90
C ASP A 8 -9.12 15.42 -9.89
N SER A 9 -8.68 16.67 -10.07
CA SER A 9 -7.25 16.99 -10.07
C SER A 9 -6.56 16.72 -8.72
N ARG A 10 -7.31 16.77 -7.60
CA ARG A 10 -6.77 16.49 -6.27
C ARG A 10 -6.52 15.01 -6.10
N ASP A 11 -7.42 14.15 -6.61
CA ASP A 11 -7.22 12.71 -6.63
C ASP A 11 -5.95 12.34 -7.41
N ILE A 12 -5.78 12.93 -8.61
CA ILE A 12 -4.57 12.71 -9.44
C ILE A 12 -3.29 13.16 -8.72
N ALA A 13 -3.33 14.32 -8.05
CA ALA A 13 -2.21 14.84 -7.28
C ALA A 13 -1.82 13.88 -6.15
N VAL A 14 -2.81 13.37 -5.40
CA VAL A 14 -2.55 12.43 -4.30
C VAL A 14 -2.05 11.08 -4.80
N ILE A 15 -2.59 10.56 -5.90
CA ILE A 15 -2.07 9.36 -6.56
C ILE A 15 -0.59 9.55 -6.89
N SER A 16 -0.25 10.68 -7.51
CA SER A 16 1.11 10.98 -7.95
C SER A 16 2.08 11.11 -6.78
N ILE A 17 1.71 11.88 -5.74
CA ILE A 17 2.55 12.09 -4.55
C ILE A 17 2.74 10.79 -3.78
N CYS A 18 1.68 10.02 -3.54
CA CYS A 18 1.77 8.75 -2.81
C CYS A 18 2.57 7.70 -3.58
N ALA A 19 2.39 7.62 -4.91
CA ALA A 19 3.16 6.71 -5.75
C ALA A 19 4.65 7.08 -5.79
N ALA A 20 4.97 8.38 -5.90
CA ALA A 20 6.35 8.86 -5.88
C ALA A 20 7.01 8.63 -4.52
N LEU A 21 6.31 8.95 -3.42
CA LEU A 21 6.79 8.72 -2.06
C LEU A 21 7.12 7.24 -1.85
N TRP A 22 6.19 6.36 -2.21
CA TRP A 22 6.42 4.93 -2.12
C TRP A 22 7.59 4.50 -3.00
N ALA A 23 7.56 4.84 -4.28
CA ALA A 23 8.52 4.32 -5.25
C ALA A 23 9.95 4.78 -4.97
N ILE A 24 10.15 6.07 -4.71
CA ILE A 24 11.48 6.66 -4.49
C ILE A 24 12.09 6.10 -3.19
N LEU A 25 11.33 6.13 -2.08
CA LEU A 25 11.83 5.59 -0.81
C LEU A 25 12.08 4.08 -0.91
N ASN A 26 11.25 3.34 -1.64
CA ASN A 26 11.49 1.92 -1.82
C ASN A 26 12.73 1.67 -2.67
N ALA A 27 12.90 2.35 -3.80
CA ALA A 27 14.07 2.18 -4.66
C ALA A 27 15.40 2.50 -3.96
N LEU A 28 15.40 3.50 -3.08
CA LEU A 28 16.63 3.98 -2.41
C LEU A 28 16.92 3.25 -1.09
N ILE A 29 15.91 3.07 -0.24
CA ILE A 29 16.12 2.66 1.16
C ILE A 29 15.77 1.19 1.39
N ALA A 30 14.72 0.67 0.74
CA ALA A 30 14.29 -0.70 0.98
C ALA A 30 15.35 -1.76 0.64
N PRO A 31 16.20 -1.63 -0.40
CA PRO A 31 17.30 -2.55 -0.64
C PRO A 31 18.29 -2.63 0.51
N ILE A 32 18.55 -1.51 1.18
CA ILE A 32 19.46 -1.45 2.33
C ILE A 32 18.83 -2.22 3.49
N PHE A 33 17.57 -1.94 3.81
CA PHE A 33 16.84 -2.62 4.88
C PHE A 33 16.75 -4.13 4.64
N TRP A 34 16.45 -4.53 3.40
CA TRP A 34 16.38 -5.94 3.00
C TRP A 34 17.73 -6.63 3.14
N ARG A 35 18.84 -6.02 2.70
CA ARG A 35 20.18 -6.61 2.84
C ARG A 35 20.57 -6.84 4.30
N LEU A 36 20.18 -5.92 5.19
CA LEU A 36 20.51 -5.98 6.61
C LEU A 36 19.64 -6.98 7.39
N THR A 37 18.34 -6.99 7.13
CA THR A 37 17.37 -7.75 7.97
C THR A 37 16.81 -8.99 7.29
N ARG A 38 16.80 -9.03 5.96
CA ARG A 38 16.05 -10.00 5.15
C ARG A 38 14.55 -10.04 5.45
N LEU A 39 14.01 -8.94 5.97
CA LEU A 39 12.60 -8.80 6.33
C LEU A 39 11.90 -7.80 5.39
N PRO A 40 10.64 -8.07 4.99
CA PRO A 40 9.91 -7.23 4.05
C PRO A 40 9.31 -5.96 4.66
N PHE A 41 9.42 -5.79 5.98
CA PHE A 41 8.62 -4.82 6.76
C PHE A 41 8.73 -3.38 6.25
N PHE A 42 9.91 -2.93 5.82
CA PHE A 42 10.08 -1.57 5.33
C PHE A 42 9.38 -1.35 3.97
N CYS A 43 9.35 -2.36 3.10
CA CYS A 43 8.60 -2.29 1.85
C CYS A 43 7.09 -2.17 2.13
N ASP A 44 6.59 -3.00 3.04
CA ASP A 44 5.17 -2.99 3.44
C ASP A 44 4.80 -1.68 4.14
N LEU A 45 5.66 -1.17 5.02
CA LEU A 45 5.47 0.11 5.68
C LEU A 45 5.23 1.23 4.66
N LEU A 46 6.14 1.39 3.70
CA LEU A 46 6.06 2.46 2.69
C LEU A 46 4.81 2.30 1.81
N ALA A 47 4.50 1.07 1.41
CA ALA A 47 3.31 0.76 0.62
C ALA A 47 2.03 1.13 1.38
N LEU A 48 1.87 0.60 2.58
CA LEU A 48 0.63 0.74 3.34
C LEU A 48 0.45 2.15 3.90
N VAL A 49 1.52 2.89 4.22
CA VAL A 49 1.41 4.33 4.53
C VAL A 49 0.87 5.10 3.33
N SER A 50 1.46 4.89 2.15
CA SER A 50 1.08 5.62 0.93
C SER A 50 -0.34 5.29 0.48
N LEU A 51 -0.71 4.00 0.49
CA LEU A 51 -2.06 3.54 0.12
C LEU A 51 -3.10 4.01 1.13
N SER A 52 -2.80 3.97 2.43
CA SER A 52 -3.72 4.44 3.47
C SER A 52 -4.00 5.93 3.33
N ILE A 53 -2.98 6.75 3.07
CA ILE A 53 -3.15 8.19 2.81
C ILE A 53 -3.99 8.41 1.55
N ALA A 54 -3.72 7.69 0.45
CA ALA A 54 -4.45 7.87 -0.79
C ALA A 54 -5.94 7.47 -0.68
N MET A 55 -6.22 6.35 -0.02
CA MET A 55 -7.58 5.88 0.27
C MET A 55 -8.31 6.81 1.23
N TRP A 56 -7.61 7.24 2.30
CA TRP A 56 -8.15 8.22 3.24
C TRP A 56 -8.36 9.57 2.58
N TRP A 57 -7.64 9.95 1.54
CA TRP A 57 -7.87 11.24 0.88
C TRP A 57 -9.08 11.17 -0.07
N SER A 58 -9.11 10.15 -0.91
CA SER A 58 -10.01 10.15 -2.06
C SER A 58 -11.30 9.41 -1.78
N ARG A 59 -11.27 8.35 -0.96
CA ARG A 59 -12.40 7.42 -0.71
C ARG A 59 -13.09 6.94 -2.01
N LYS A 60 -12.31 6.75 -3.07
CA LYS A 60 -12.77 6.32 -4.40
C LYS A 60 -12.08 5.03 -4.81
N LEU A 61 -12.83 4.16 -5.48
CA LEU A 61 -12.31 2.94 -6.08
C LEU A 61 -11.33 3.28 -7.20
N GLY A 62 -10.23 2.54 -7.28
CA GLY A 62 -9.19 2.70 -8.28
C GLY A 62 -8.02 3.57 -7.82
N VAL A 63 -8.18 4.36 -6.74
CA VAL A 63 -7.12 5.26 -6.27
C VAL A 63 -5.93 4.48 -5.71
N ALA A 64 -6.18 3.52 -4.82
CA ALA A 64 -5.10 2.68 -4.28
C ALA A 64 -4.47 1.81 -5.38
N SER A 65 -5.27 1.29 -6.30
CA SER A 65 -4.81 0.53 -7.45
C SER A 65 -3.86 1.36 -8.33
N LEU A 66 -4.24 2.60 -8.67
CA LEU A 66 -3.42 3.49 -9.48
C LEU A 66 -2.13 3.89 -8.77
N VAL A 67 -2.16 4.12 -7.46
CA VAL A 67 -0.94 4.35 -6.67
C VAL A 67 0.02 3.17 -6.81
N GLY A 68 -0.46 1.93 -6.66
CA GLY A 68 0.37 0.74 -6.79
C GLY A 68 0.89 0.50 -8.21
N ILE A 69 0.07 0.74 -9.23
CA ILE A 69 0.48 0.63 -10.64
C ILE A 69 1.59 1.64 -10.93
N VAL A 70 1.38 2.92 -10.61
CA VAL A 70 2.38 3.98 -10.86
C VAL A 70 3.66 3.71 -10.05
N ALA A 71 3.55 3.32 -8.79
CA ALA A 71 4.72 3.00 -7.97
C ALA A 71 5.53 1.82 -8.54
N THR A 72 4.86 0.83 -9.13
CA THR A 72 5.48 -0.31 -9.80
C THR A 72 6.22 0.10 -11.06
N LEU A 73 5.58 0.90 -11.91
CA LEU A 73 6.22 1.44 -13.13
C LEU A 73 7.46 2.27 -12.79
N LEU A 74 7.36 3.14 -11.79
CA LEU A 74 8.51 3.92 -11.31
C LEU A 74 9.62 3.02 -10.78
N ASN A 75 9.32 1.96 -10.04
CA ASN A 75 10.34 1.01 -9.58
C ASN A 75 10.99 0.24 -10.74
N PHE A 76 10.25 -0.09 -11.79
CA PHE A 76 10.85 -0.70 -12.99
C PHE A 76 11.78 0.26 -13.72
N ILE A 77 11.44 1.54 -13.79
CA ILE A 77 12.31 2.57 -14.38
C ILE A 77 13.58 2.74 -13.54
N LEU A 78 13.43 2.89 -12.22
CA LEU A 78 14.54 3.13 -11.30
C LEU A 78 15.41 1.88 -11.08
N ARG A 79 14.80 0.69 -11.14
CA ARG A 79 15.45 -0.60 -10.87
C ARG A 79 14.76 -1.72 -11.67
N PRO A 80 15.15 -1.93 -12.94
CA PRO A 80 14.47 -2.86 -13.86
C PRO A 80 14.32 -4.31 -13.35
N GLY A 81 15.20 -4.77 -12.45
CA GLY A 81 15.09 -6.09 -11.83
C GLY A 81 14.10 -6.21 -10.68
N ALA A 82 13.37 -5.16 -10.32
CA ALA A 82 12.46 -5.13 -9.15
C ALA A 82 11.11 -5.84 -9.40
N LEU A 83 11.09 -6.98 -10.09
CA LEU A 83 9.87 -7.67 -10.52
C LEU A 83 8.93 -8.08 -9.37
N PHE A 84 9.47 -8.25 -8.15
CA PHE A 84 8.69 -8.49 -6.93
C PHE A 84 7.65 -7.39 -6.64
N PHE A 85 7.80 -6.18 -7.20
CA PHE A 85 6.80 -5.11 -7.08
C PHE A 85 5.44 -5.47 -7.70
N LEU A 86 5.37 -6.48 -8.57
CA LEU A 86 4.09 -7.00 -9.07
C LEU A 86 3.22 -7.56 -7.93
N GLY A 87 3.82 -8.16 -6.90
CA GLY A 87 3.06 -8.60 -5.73
C GLY A 87 2.45 -7.42 -4.95
N PHE A 88 3.17 -6.30 -4.88
CA PHE A 88 2.65 -5.07 -4.31
C PHE A 88 1.56 -4.41 -5.18
N THR A 89 1.63 -4.54 -6.51
CA THR A 89 0.54 -4.13 -7.41
C THR A 89 -0.73 -4.93 -7.09
N VAL A 90 -0.62 -6.26 -7.02
CA VAL A 90 -1.76 -7.13 -6.68
C VAL A 90 -2.35 -6.77 -5.32
N ALA A 91 -1.50 -6.53 -4.32
CA ALA A 91 -1.94 -6.10 -2.99
C ALA A 91 -2.64 -4.74 -3.00
N SER A 92 -2.16 -3.77 -3.79
CA SER A 92 -2.80 -2.46 -3.90
C SER A 92 -4.22 -2.56 -4.48
N ILE A 93 -4.40 -3.41 -5.50
CA ILE A 93 -5.70 -3.68 -6.12
C ILE A 93 -6.61 -4.40 -5.12
N ALA A 94 -6.09 -5.42 -4.44
CA ALA A 94 -6.85 -6.16 -3.43
C ALA A 94 -7.31 -5.23 -2.30
N LEU A 95 -6.42 -4.36 -1.79
CA LEU A 95 -6.76 -3.39 -0.75
C LEU A 95 -7.83 -2.40 -1.22
N ASP A 96 -7.75 -1.95 -2.47
CA ASP A 96 -8.71 -1.03 -3.06
C ASP A 96 -10.11 -1.65 -3.15
N VAL A 97 -10.20 -2.86 -3.72
CA VAL A 97 -11.45 -3.62 -3.85
C VAL A 97 -12.04 -3.96 -2.48
N MET A 98 -11.22 -4.42 -1.53
CA MET A 98 -11.67 -4.69 -0.17
C MET A 98 -12.15 -3.40 0.52
N GLY A 99 -11.42 -2.29 0.38
CA GLY A 99 -11.78 -1.00 0.92
C GLY A 99 -13.12 -0.48 0.39
N TYR A 100 -13.35 -0.64 -0.92
CA TYR A 100 -14.62 -0.35 -1.55
C TYR A 100 -15.75 -1.22 -1.00
N SER A 101 -15.53 -2.54 -0.89
CA SER A 101 -16.54 -3.48 -0.41
C SER A 101 -16.98 -3.25 1.04
N VAL A 102 -16.05 -2.83 1.91
CA VAL A 102 -16.34 -2.46 3.31
C VAL A 102 -16.95 -1.05 3.41
N GLY A 103 -16.67 -0.20 2.42
CA GLY A 103 -17.04 1.19 2.37
C GLY A 103 -15.97 2.08 3.01
N TYR A 104 -15.29 2.89 2.20
CA TYR A 104 -14.23 3.78 2.69
C TYR A 104 -14.72 4.74 3.79
N GLU A 105 -15.95 5.25 3.68
CA GLU A 105 -16.56 6.09 4.71
C GLU A 105 -16.63 5.38 6.07
N ARG A 106 -17.00 4.10 6.07
CA ARG A 106 -17.05 3.29 7.29
C ARG A 106 -15.66 3.10 7.90
N ILE A 107 -14.65 2.79 7.07
CA ILE A 107 -13.27 2.56 7.52
C ILE A 107 -12.74 3.79 8.26
N PHE A 108 -13.00 4.99 7.73
CA PHE A 108 -12.42 6.24 8.21
C PHE A 108 -13.35 7.06 9.13
N SER A 109 -14.54 6.59 9.47
CA SER A 109 -15.51 7.39 10.24
C SER A 109 -15.20 7.54 11.73
N SER A 110 -14.39 6.67 12.32
CA SER A 110 -14.03 6.76 13.75
C SER A 110 -12.70 6.08 14.05
N SER A 111 -12.06 6.44 15.16
CA SER A 111 -10.82 5.78 15.60
C SER A 111 -10.99 4.27 15.81
N ARG A 112 -12.18 3.82 16.22
CA ARG A 112 -12.46 2.40 16.38
C ARG A 112 -12.48 1.69 15.02
N ASN A 113 -13.05 2.32 14.00
CA ASN A 113 -13.16 1.72 12.66
C ASN A 113 -11.82 1.64 11.92
N LEU A 114 -10.79 2.39 12.36
CA LEU A 114 -9.44 2.25 11.82
C LEU A 114 -8.85 0.84 12.03
N ILE A 115 -9.41 0.03 12.93
CA ILE A 115 -9.06 -1.40 13.00
C ILE A 115 -9.34 -2.13 11.67
N LEU A 116 -10.35 -1.70 10.91
CA LEU A 116 -10.66 -2.24 9.59
C LEU A 116 -9.51 -1.94 8.63
N LEU A 117 -8.94 -0.74 8.66
CA LEU A 117 -7.77 -0.40 7.85
C LEU A 117 -6.59 -1.33 8.18
N VAL A 118 -6.34 -1.58 9.47
CA VAL A 118 -5.25 -2.47 9.91
C VAL A 118 -5.48 -3.91 9.43
N ILE A 119 -6.69 -4.44 9.58
CA ILE A 119 -7.04 -5.79 9.12
C ILE A 119 -6.90 -5.90 7.60
N LEU A 120 -7.47 -4.96 6.85
CA LEU A 120 -7.41 -4.96 5.39
C LEU A 120 -5.96 -4.81 4.88
N GLY A 121 -5.17 -3.95 5.51
CA GLY A 121 -3.76 -3.78 5.16
C GLY A 121 -2.91 -5.02 5.46
N ALA A 122 -3.17 -5.70 6.57
CA ALA A 122 -2.53 -6.99 6.89
C ALA A 122 -2.87 -8.05 5.84
N ILE A 123 -4.14 -8.16 5.44
CA ILE A 123 -4.58 -9.09 4.38
C ILE A 123 -3.94 -8.73 3.03
N ALA A 124 -3.91 -7.45 2.67
CA ALA A 124 -3.30 -7.00 1.42
C ALA A 124 -1.80 -7.31 1.38
N ALA A 125 -1.07 -7.02 2.46
CA ALA A 125 0.35 -7.35 2.55
C ALA A 125 0.59 -8.86 2.56
N TRP A 126 -0.24 -9.63 3.25
CA TRP A 126 -0.20 -11.10 3.17
C TRP A 126 -0.34 -11.60 1.72
N ILE A 127 -1.28 -11.03 0.94
CA ILE A 127 -1.42 -11.33 -0.50
C ILE A 127 -0.15 -10.95 -1.27
N ALA A 128 0.46 -9.79 -0.99
CA ALA A 128 1.74 -9.42 -1.59
C ALA A 128 2.80 -10.50 -1.32
N GLY A 129 2.94 -10.92 -0.06
CA GLY A 129 3.92 -11.92 0.33
C GLY A 129 3.66 -13.31 -0.27
N LEU A 130 2.40 -13.71 -0.47
CA LEU A 130 2.08 -14.92 -1.22
C LEU A 130 2.55 -14.85 -2.67
N VAL A 131 2.24 -13.76 -3.37
CA VAL A 131 2.65 -13.56 -4.77
C VAL A 131 4.19 -13.48 -4.86
N ILE A 132 4.82 -12.67 -4.00
CA ILE A 132 6.27 -12.49 -3.98
C ILE A 132 6.98 -13.80 -3.66
N GLY A 133 6.55 -14.48 -2.59
CA GLY A 133 7.13 -15.74 -2.14
C GLY A 133 7.03 -16.85 -3.20
N THR A 134 5.91 -16.92 -3.90
CA THR A 134 5.65 -17.97 -4.90
C THR A 134 6.47 -17.76 -6.18
N PHE A 135 6.50 -16.53 -6.72
CA PHE A 135 7.03 -16.29 -8.06
C PHE A 135 8.45 -15.71 -8.09
N PHE A 136 8.92 -15.08 -7.01
CA PHE A 136 10.14 -14.26 -7.06
C PHE A 136 11.20 -14.63 -6.03
N MET A 137 10.86 -15.41 -5.00
CA MET A 137 11.80 -15.76 -3.92
C MET A 137 12.53 -17.09 -4.11
N GLY A 138 12.10 -17.93 -5.07
CA GLY A 138 12.74 -19.24 -5.32
C GLY A 138 12.60 -20.23 -4.16
N PHE A 139 11.54 -20.11 -3.36
CA PHE A 139 11.29 -21.03 -2.26
C PHE A 139 10.85 -22.41 -2.75
N ASN A 140 11.50 -23.47 -2.25
CA ASN A 140 11.20 -24.86 -2.61
C ASN A 140 10.14 -25.53 -1.71
N SER A 141 9.46 -24.77 -0.84
CA SER A 141 8.48 -25.30 0.11
C SER A 141 7.33 -24.33 0.34
N TYR A 142 6.10 -24.85 0.34
CA TYR A 142 4.90 -24.09 0.68
C TYR A 142 4.99 -23.47 2.08
N LYS A 143 5.69 -24.12 3.02
CA LYS A 143 5.89 -23.60 4.38
C LYS A 143 6.70 -22.30 4.35
N ALA A 144 7.74 -22.21 3.52
CA ALA A 144 8.55 -21.01 3.39
C ALA A 144 7.76 -19.85 2.77
N VAL A 145 6.93 -20.13 1.75
CA VAL A 145 6.01 -19.13 1.16
C VAL A 145 5.03 -18.62 2.21
N LEU A 146 4.42 -19.52 2.99
CA LEU A 146 3.48 -19.13 4.05
C LEU A 146 4.15 -18.28 5.14
N VAL A 147 5.31 -18.69 5.65
CA VAL A 147 6.07 -17.90 6.63
C VAL A 147 6.41 -16.52 6.07
N PHE A 148 6.87 -16.44 4.82
CA PHE A 148 7.19 -15.18 4.17
C PHE A 148 5.95 -14.28 4.00
N SER A 149 4.80 -14.86 3.64
CA SER A 149 3.53 -14.13 3.56
C SER A 149 3.07 -13.61 4.92
N LEU A 150 3.29 -14.35 6.00
CA LEU A 150 2.98 -13.90 7.36
C LEU A 150 3.90 -12.75 7.80
N LEU A 151 5.17 -12.77 7.41
CA LEU A 151 6.07 -11.65 7.65
C LEU A 151 5.58 -10.38 6.93
N HIS A 152 5.13 -10.50 5.68
CA HIS A 152 4.49 -9.37 5.01
C HIS A 152 3.21 -8.91 5.73
N ALA A 153 2.38 -9.83 6.20
CA ALA A 153 1.18 -9.47 6.99
C ALA A 153 1.53 -8.63 8.22
N ILE A 154 2.59 -9.00 8.95
CA ILE A 154 3.14 -8.21 10.07
C ILE A 154 3.61 -6.84 9.59
N GLY A 155 4.33 -6.78 8.47
CA GLY A 155 4.72 -5.51 7.82
C GLY A 155 3.51 -4.64 7.48
N GLY A 156 2.41 -5.23 7.01
CA GLY A 156 1.15 -4.55 6.73
C GLY A 156 0.48 -3.97 7.97
N VAL A 157 0.50 -4.71 9.09
CA VAL A 157 0.05 -4.20 10.40
C VAL A 157 0.90 -2.99 10.81
N ILE A 158 2.23 -3.10 10.75
CA ILE A 158 3.14 -2.00 11.10
C ILE A 158 2.88 -0.77 10.24
N GLY A 159 2.79 -0.94 8.91
CA GLY A 159 2.51 0.13 7.95
C GLY A 159 1.20 0.85 8.19
N THR A 160 0.12 0.11 8.42
CA THR A 160 -1.19 0.70 8.69
C THR A 160 -1.25 1.37 10.06
N VAL A 161 -0.69 0.76 11.11
CA VAL A 161 -0.63 1.38 12.44
C VAL A 161 0.15 2.69 12.41
N ILE A 162 1.28 2.73 11.70
CA ILE A 162 2.07 3.96 11.53
C ILE A 162 1.35 4.99 10.64
N SER A 163 0.52 4.55 9.69
CA SER A 163 -0.27 5.48 8.87
C SER A 163 -1.29 6.26 9.69
N ILE A 164 -1.89 5.66 10.73
CA ILE A 164 -2.97 6.28 11.53
C ILE A 164 -2.58 7.64 12.10
N PRO A 165 -1.46 7.83 12.84
CA PRO A 165 -1.07 9.14 13.33
C PRO A 165 -0.80 10.13 12.20
N LEU A 166 -0.31 9.68 11.03
CA LEU A 166 -0.15 10.54 9.85
C LEU A 166 -1.50 11.02 9.32
N LEU A 167 -2.48 10.12 9.20
CA LEU A 167 -3.85 10.47 8.80
C LEU A 167 -4.45 11.51 9.75
N ARG A 168 -4.31 11.31 11.06
CA ARG A 168 -4.79 12.26 12.07
C ARG A 168 -4.08 13.61 12.00
N ALA A 169 -2.77 13.63 11.73
CA ALA A 169 -2.02 14.86 11.55
C ALA A 169 -2.48 15.64 10.29
N LEU A 170 -2.81 14.93 9.20
CA LEU A 170 -3.36 15.53 7.99
C LEU A 170 -4.79 16.07 8.21
N GLU A 171 -5.62 15.32 8.94
CA GLU A 171 -6.99 15.71 9.32
C GLU A 171 -6.99 16.96 10.21
N ALA A 172 -6.10 17.04 11.20
CA ALA A 172 -5.95 18.20 12.08
C ALA A 172 -5.60 19.49 11.32
N ARG A 173 -4.95 19.37 10.16
CA ARG A 173 -4.63 20.49 9.26
C ARG A 173 -5.78 20.86 8.32
N ARG A 174 -6.95 20.22 8.45
CA ARG A 174 -8.13 20.42 7.60
C ARG A 174 -7.84 20.27 6.11
N LEU A 175 -6.88 19.41 5.77
CA LEU A 175 -6.55 19.12 4.37
C LEU A 175 -7.68 18.35 3.68
N ARG A 176 -8.53 17.69 4.48
CA ARG A 176 -9.78 17.12 4.05
C ARG A 176 -10.90 17.68 4.93
N GLY A 177 -11.83 18.40 4.31
CA GLY A 177 -13.07 18.91 4.92
C GLY A 177 -14.25 18.05 4.50
#